data_AF-A0A2E5EK94-F1
#
_entry.id   AF-A0A2E5EK94-F1
#
_cell.length_a   1.000
_cell.length_b   1.000
_cell.length_c   1.000
_cell.angle_alpha   90.00
_cell.angle_beta   90.00
_cell.angle_gamma   90.00
#
_symmetry.space_group_name_H-M   'P 1'
#
loop_
_entity.id
_entity.type
_entity.pdbx_description
1 polymer ?
#
loop_
_entity_poly.entity_id
_entity_poly.type
_entity_poly.pdbx_seq_one_letter_code
_entity_poly.pdbx_strand_id
1 'polypeptide(L)'
;MRDVFSPGELAGDHLCEVLYRFPDGVLMGIRRSDGQLLIKPDTNTELADDDDVLILAQDDSTIEFKRRAIAKANEHPLHELRLEQRIENELIIGWNLKGVVIVREYAEYVVEGSRIDVIIKDPSPKTVRGIEQLNQELEQLTIQLHQKDPLLPDTILESKPGTRDNIIIIGGEQADPEKADAYTILLLLLLRGVLAEHAQETVNTRLITKVMDSSNRSLIAQTGVKDFIISNRFISMLIAQVSEEPDMRNVYEQLFDEDGSQIYLKPLSVYFDDMPESLSFADCMAIALKRDEICLSIKIKELELKKDENFGVQLVPDKKKTYQLNGDDCLIVLAEDEA
;
A
#
# COMPACT_ATOMS: atom_id res chain seq x y z
N MET A 1 -20.01 -12.30 -13.14
CA MET A 1 -21.11 -11.51 -12.54
C MET A 1 -22.23 -12.41 -12.04
N ARG A 2 -22.53 -12.35 -10.74
CA ARG A 2 -23.63 -13.07 -10.11
C ARG A 2 -24.58 -12.05 -9.50
N ASP A 3 -25.88 -12.22 -9.72
CA ASP A 3 -26.89 -11.31 -9.16
C ASP A 3 -27.05 -11.59 -7.66
N VAL A 4 -26.30 -10.85 -6.84
CA VAL A 4 -26.35 -10.93 -5.36
C VAL A 4 -27.60 -10.26 -4.81
N PHE A 5 -28.13 -9.30 -5.56
CA PHE A 5 -29.38 -8.58 -5.30
C PHE A 5 -30.09 -8.35 -6.63
N SER A 6 -31.40 -8.09 -6.59
CA SER A 6 -32.16 -7.86 -7.83
C SER A 6 -31.88 -6.45 -8.39
N PRO A 7 -31.94 -6.27 -9.72
CA PRO A 7 -31.88 -4.93 -10.33
C PRO A 7 -32.87 -3.97 -9.65
N GLY A 8 -32.41 -2.76 -9.33
CA GLY A 8 -33.21 -1.75 -8.61
C GLY A 8 -33.33 -1.93 -7.08
N GLU A 9 -32.80 -2.99 -6.45
CA GLU A 9 -32.84 -3.11 -4.96
C GLU A 9 -31.97 -2.09 -4.22
N LEU A 10 -31.09 -1.40 -4.94
CA LEU A 10 -30.24 -0.32 -4.41
C LEU A 10 -30.66 1.07 -4.92
N ALA A 11 -31.67 1.15 -5.78
CA ALA A 11 -32.00 2.40 -6.46
C ALA A 11 -32.55 3.46 -5.50
N GLY A 12 -32.03 4.68 -5.64
CA GLY A 12 -32.38 5.80 -4.78
C GLY A 12 -31.73 5.78 -3.40
N ASP A 13 -30.97 4.73 -3.06
CA ASP A 13 -30.12 4.74 -1.87
C ASP A 13 -28.79 5.46 -2.18
N HIS A 14 -28.24 6.13 -1.15
CA HIS A 14 -26.89 6.67 -1.21
C HIS A 14 -25.85 5.61 -0.86
N LEU A 15 -24.68 5.69 -1.51
CA LEU A 15 -23.55 4.79 -1.28
C LEU A 15 -23.23 4.59 0.21
N CYS A 16 -23.19 5.69 0.97
CA CYS A 16 -22.89 5.70 2.40
C CYS A 16 -23.84 4.84 3.24
N GLU A 17 -25.11 4.71 2.83
CA GLU A 17 -26.10 3.87 3.50
C GLU A 17 -25.95 2.39 3.12
N VAL A 18 -25.60 2.13 1.87
CA VAL A 18 -25.45 0.79 1.32
C VAL A 18 -24.20 0.09 1.86
N LEU A 19 -23.16 0.84 2.25
CA LEU A 19 -21.95 0.31 2.88
C LEU A 19 -22.23 -0.62 4.08
N TYR A 20 -23.31 -0.39 4.82
CA TYR A 20 -23.68 -1.19 6.01
C TYR A 20 -24.60 -2.38 5.70
N ARG A 21 -24.90 -2.66 4.43
CA ARG A 21 -25.87 -3.69 4.01
C ARG A 21 -25.22 -5.02 3.60
N PHE A 22 -23.90 -5.04 3.40
CA PHE A 22 -23.14 -6.24 3.06
C PHE A 22 -22.42 -6.80 4.29
N PRO A 23 -22.77 -7.98 4.82
CA PRO A 23 -22.08 -8.57 5.98
C PRO A 23 -20.62 -8.93 5.74
N ASP A 24 -20.33 -9.44 4.55
CA ASP A 24 -19.07 -10.08 4.19
C ASP A 24 -18.33 -9.35 3.06
N GLY A 25 -18.68 -8.07 2.85
CA GLY A 25 -18.02 -7.21 1.87
C GLY A 25 -17.99 -5.73 2.27
N VAL A 26 -17.07 -4.99 1.67
CA VAL A 26 -17.02 -3.53 1.71
C VAL A 26 -17.16 -3.01 0.28
N LEU A 27 -18.15 -2.16 0.04
CA LEU A 27 -18.35 -1.53 -1.25
C LEU A 27 -17.21 -0.51 -1.47
N MET A 28 -16.56 -0.58 -2.63
CA MET A 28 -15.44 0.28 -3.01
C MET A 28 -15.74 1.19 -4.20
N GLY A 29 -16.77 0.90 -4.96
CA GLY A 29 -17.09 1.63 -6.18
C GLY A 29 -18.39 1.20 -6.81
N ILE A 30 -18.69 1.78 -7.96
CA ILE A 30 -19.89 1.50 -8.76
C ILE A 30 -19.52 1.40 -10.23
N ARG A 31 -20.31 0.65 -10.99
CA ARG A 31 -20.28 0.67 -12.44
C ARG A 31 -21.62 1.22 -12.92
N ARG A 32 -21.57 2.31 -13.67
CA ARG A 32 -22.74 2.93 -14.26
C ARG A 32 -23.26 2.11 -15.44
N SER A 33 -24.52 2.31 -15.78
CA SER A 33 -25.18 1.67 -16.93
C SER A 33 -24.49 1.92 -18.29
N ASP A 34 -23.69 2.97 -18.43
CA ASP A 34 -22.88 3.25 -19.63
C ASP A 34 -21.56 2.46 -19.67
N GLY A 35 -21.29 1.65 -18.65
CA GLY A 35 -20.07 0.86 -18.48
C GLY A 35 -18.95 1.59 -17.76
N GLN A 36 -19.12 2.86 -17.36
CA GLN A 36 -18.12 3.59 -16.60
C GLN A 36 -17.97 3.01 -15.21
N LEU A 37 -16.77 2.51 -14.90
CA LEU A 37 -16.40 2.05 -13.57
C LEU A 37 -15.76 3.18 -12.77
N LEU A 38 -16.30 3.45 -11.59
CA LEU A 38 -15.83 4.48 -10.66
C LEU A 38 -15.39 3.84 -9.35
N ILE A 39 -14.11 3.98 -9.02
CA ILE A 39 -13.57 3.66 -7.69
C ILE A 39 -13.78 4.87 -6.77
N LYS A 40 -14.23 4.63 -5.53
CA LYS A 40 -14.51 5.66 -4.52
C LYS A 40 -15.35 6.84 -5.08
N PRO A 41 -16.53 6.59 -5.67
CA PRO A 41 -17.43 7.70 -5.99
C PRO A 41 -17.79 8.46 -4.70
N ASP A 42 -18.23 9.71 -4.84
CA ASP A 42 -18.72 10.53 -3.72
C ASP A 42 -19.67 9.70 -2.85
N THR A 43 -19.49 9.74 -1.54
CA THR A 43 -20.23 8.86 -0.61
C THR A 43 -21.73 9.16 -0.57
N ASN A 44 -22.17 10.34 -1.05
CA ASN A 44 -23.57 10.71 -1.25
C ASN A 44 -24.08 10.42 -2.66
N THR A 45 -23.29 9.75 -3.50
CA THR A 45 -23.73 9.31 -4.82
C THR A 45 -24.98 8.43 -4.69
N GLU A 46 -26.05 8.85 -5.36
CA GLU A 46 -27.27 8.06 -5.52
C GLU A 46 -27.05 6.96 -6.55
N LEU A 47 -27.45 5.74 -6.19
CA LEU A 47 -27.39 4.57 -7.06
C LEU A 47 -28.61 4.53 -7.98
N ALA A 48 -28.38 4.30 -9.27
CA ALA A 48 -29.44 4.08 -10.24
C ALA A 48 -29.90 2.62 -10.28
N ASP A 49 -31.06 2.36 -10.88
CA ASP A 49 -31.64 1.00 -11.01
C ASP A 49 -30.71 0.00 -11.69
N ASP A 50 -29.94 0.47 -12.68
CA ASP A 50 -29.07 -0.31 -13.56
C ASP A 50 -27.58 -0.18 -13.18
N ASP A 51 -27.26 0.39 -12.01
CA ASP A 51 -25.88 0.46 -11.54
C ASP A 51 -25.47 -0.87 -10.89
N ASP A 52 -24.25 -1.32 -11.19
CA ASP A 52 -23.61 -2.40 -10.46
C ASP A 52 -22.69 -1.83 -9.36
N VAL A 53 -22.38 -2.65 -8.36
CA VAL A 53 -21.47 -2.27 -7.29
C VAL A 53 -20.15 -3.03 -7.40
N LEU A 54 -19.04 -2.32 -7.16
CA LEU A 54 -17.73 -2.91 -6.96
C LEU A 54 -17.54 -3.16 -5.46
N ILE A 55 -17.28 -4.41 -5.09
CA ILE A 55 -17.19 -4.83 -3.70
C ILE A 55 -15.90 -5.61 -3.43
N LEU A 56 -15.23 -5.29 -2.33
CA LEU A 56 -14.18 -6.13 -1.75
C LEU A 56 -14.82 -7.18 -0.87
N ALA A 57 -14.71 -8.44 -1.26
CA ALA A 57 -15.20 -9.59 -0.52
C ALA A 57 -14.17 -10.72 -0.55
N GLN A 58 -14.35 -11.72 0.31
CA GLN A 58 -13.45 -12.88 0.35
C GLN A 58 -13.59 -13.77 -0.90
N ASP A 59 -14.82 -13.92 -1.38
CA ASP A 59 -15.18 -14.81 -2.48
C ASP A 59 -16.53 -14.32 -3.08
N ASP A 60 -16.70 -14.40 -4.40
CA ASP A 60 -17.92 -13.95 -5.07
C ASP A 60 -19.14 -14.81 -4.71
N SER A 61 -18.91 -16.04 -4.26
CA SER A 61 -19.95 -16.97 -3.83
C SER A 61 -20.48 -16.73 -2.43
N THR A 62 -19.80 -15.92 -1.61
CA THR A 62 -20.23 -15.64 -0.23
C THR A 62 -21.05 -14.37 -0.11
N ILE A 63 -20.92 -13.45 -1.08
CA ILE A 63 -21.47 -12.09 -0.98
C ILE A 63 -22.95 -12.13 -0.63
N GLU A 64 -23.27 -11.55 0.51
CA GLU A 64 -24.64 -11.44 1.00
C GLU A 64 -25.11 -9.98 1.02
N PHE A 65 -26.31 -9.74 0.49
CA PHE A 65 -26.97 -8.44 0.59
C PHE A 65 -28.13 -8.47 1.58
N LYS A 66 -28.24 -7.42 2.42
CA LYS A 66 -29.38 -7.19 3.31
C LYS A 66 -30.10 -5.90 2.95
N ARG A 67 -31.43 -5.95 2.90
CA ARG A 67 -32.29 -4.77 2.67
C ARG A 67 -32.18 -3.67 3.73
N ARG A 68 -31.53 -3.94 4.86
CA ARG A 68 -31.34 -2.98 5.95
C ARG A 68 -29.91 -3.07 6.45
N ALA A 69 -29.41 -1.95 6.95
CA ALA A 69 -28.11 -1.90 7.60
C ALA A 69 -28.00 -2.96 8.70
N ILE A 70 -26.93 -3.73 8.67
CA ILE A 70 -26.71 -4.84 9.61
C ILE A 70 -26.08 -4.36 10.92
N ALA A 71 -25.40 -3.23 10.87
CA ALA A 71 -24.73 -2.59 11.99
C ALA A 71 -25.09 -1.11 12.01
N LYS A 72 -25.06 -0.52 13.21
CA LYS A 72 -25.26 0.91 13.42
C LYS A 72 -23.99 1.44 14.07
N ALA A 73 -23.36 2.42 13.45
CA ALA A 73 -22.23 3.12 14.02
C ALA A 73 -22.69 4.07 15.13
N ASN A 74 -21.84 4.22 16.15
CA ASN A 74 -21.91 5.27 17.14
C ASN A 74 -21.34 6.57 16.55
N GLU A 75 -21.82 7.70 17.04
CA GLU A 75 -21.26 8.99 16.66
C GLU A 75 -20.00 9.28 17.46
N HIS A 76 -18.90 9.52 16.74
CA HIS A 76 -17.64 9.99 17.31
C HIS A 76 -17.25 11.35 16.71
N PRO A 77 -16.70 12.30 17.48
CA PRO A 77 -16.16 13.54 16.92
C PRO A 77 -14.96 13.21 16.03
N LEU A 78 -14.88 13.85 14.86
CA LEU A 78 -13.71 13.76 14.00
C LEU A 78 -12.65 14.74 14.53
N HIS A 79 -11.48 14.23 14.84
CA HIS A 79 -10.27 15.02 14.85
C HIS A 79 -9.68 14.99 13.45
N GLU A 80 -9.57 16.14 12.78
CA GLU A 80 -9.04 16.22 11.42
C GLU A 80 -7.56 16.58 11.44
N LEU A 81 -6.72 15.62 11.83
CA LEU A 81 -5.28 15.75 11.62
C LEU A 81 -4.98 15.32 10.18
N ARG A 82 -4.09 16.06 9.51
CA ARG A 82 -3.46 15.59 8.26
C ARG A 82 -2.07 15.08 8.60
N LEU A 83 -1.67 13.98 7.99
CA LEU A 83 -0.28 13.52 8.08
C LEU A 83 0.57 14.52 7.30
N GLU A 84 1.46 15.22 8.01
CA GLU A 84 2.39 16.11 7.34
C GLU A 84 3.42 15.29 6.55
N GLN A 85 3.62 15.66 5.29
CA GLN A 85 4.76 15.20 4.52
C GLN A 85 6.05 15.59 5.25
N ARG A 86 7.05 14.70 5.25
CA ARG A 86 8.28 14.87 6.02
C ARG A 86 9.50 14.72 5.13
N ILE A 87 10.62 15.23 5.60
CA ILE A 87 11.91 15.00 4.97
C ILE A 87 12.24 13.52 5.13
N GLU A 88 12.44 12.83 4.02
CA GLU A 88 12.83 11.42 4.01
C GLU A 88 14.23 11.22 3.39
N ASN A 89 14.96 10.24 3.93
CA ASN A 89 16.32 9.89 3.52
C ASN A 89 16.38 8.43 3.06
N GLU A 90 16.43 8.26 1.75
CA GLU A 90 16.36 6.96 1.11
C GLU A 90 17.71 6.46 0.63
N LEU A 91 17.82 5.14 0.50
CA LEU A 91 18.94 4.48 -0.16
C LEU A 91 18.42 3.49 -1.18
N ILE A 92 18.72 3.72 -2.46
CA ILE A 92 18.47 2.77 -3.54
C ILE A 92 19.76 2.03 -3.87
N ILE A 93 19.72 0.70 -3.86
CA ILE A 93 20.84 -0.14 -4.28
C ILE A 93 20.49 -0.81 -5.61
N GLY A 94 21.30 -0.54 -6.63
CA GLY A 94 21.04 -0.93 -8.01
C GLY A 94 20.13 0.05 -8.75
N TRP A 95 19.98 -0.15 -10.07
CA TRP A 95 19.18 0.73 -10.91
C TRP A 95 18.74 0.02 -12.19
N ASN A 96 17.50 0.27 -12.59
CA ASN A 96 16.93 -0.09 -13.89
C ASN A 96 15.81 0.91 -14.23
N LEU A 97 15.02 0.67 -15.30
CA LEU A 97 13.93 1.55 -15.70
C LEU A 97 12.89 1.83 -14.58
N LYS A 98 12.69 0.90 -13.65
CA LYS A 98 11.78 1.07 -12.51
C LYS A 98 12.31 2.07 -11.50
N GLY A 99 13.63 2.23 -11.39
CA GLY A 99 14.23 3.23 -10.50
C GLY A 99 13.79 4.65 -10.89
N VAL A 100 13.66 4.93 -12.19
CA VAL A 100 13.14 6.22 -12.68
C VAL A 100 11.70 6.43 -12.23
N VAL A 101 10.84 5.41 -12.38
CA VAL A 101 9.44 5.47 -11.96
C VAL A 101 9.35 5.68 -10.46
N ILE A 102 9.99 4.81 -9.66
CA ILE A 102 9.97 4.89 -8.18
C ILE A 102 10.38 6.28 -7.69
N VAL A 103 11.44 6.86 -8.25
CA VAL A 103 11.92 8.17 -7.80
C VAL A 103 10.97 9.31 -8.17
N ARG A 104 10.26 9.22 -9.31
CA ARG A 104 9.22 10.20 -9.67
C ARG A 104 8.02 10.11 -8.76
N GLU A 105 7.46 8.92 -8.60
CA GLU A 105 6.33 8.68 -7.67
C GLU A 105 6.68 9.18 -6.26
N TYR A 106 7.89 8.87 -5.81
CA TYR A 106 8.33 9.24 -4.47
C TYR A 106 8.51 10.75 -4.28
N ALA A 107 8.83 11.49 -5.35
CA ALA A 107 9.03 12.94 -5.27
C ALA A 107 7.74 13.70 -4.95
N GLU A 108 6.57 13.14 -5.26
CA GLU A 108 5.26 13.75 -4.98
C GLU A 108 4.87 13.69 -3.48
N TYR A 109 5.47 12.76 -2.71
CA TYR A 109 5.11 12.50 -1.31
C TYR A 109 6.09 13.07 -0.28
N VAL A 110 7.11 13.79 -0.72
CA VAL A 110 8.20 14.28 0.14
C VAL A 110 8.36 15.78 0.05
N VAL A 111 8.85 16.39 1.12
CA VAL A 111 9.10 17.84 1.14
C VAL A 111 10.54 18.18 0.75
N GLU A 112 10.78 19.46 0.47
CA GLU A 112 12.10 20.01 0.18
C GLU A 112 13.15 19.59 1.23
N GLY A 113 14.30 19.13 0.74
CA GLY A 113 15.41 18.64 1.57
C GLY A 113 15.46 17.11 1.66
N SER A 114 14.47 16.43 1.11
CA SER A 114 14.48 14.97 0.97
C SER A 114 15.58 14.49 0.02
N ARG A 115 16.10 13.30 0.29
CA ARG A 115 17.29 12.81 -0.41
C ARG A 115 17.20 11.33 -0.72
N ILE A 116 17.66 10.97 -1.93
CA ILE A 116 17.87 9.59 -2.34
C ILE A 116 19.34 9.38 -2.69
N ASP A 117 20.03 8.52 -1.95
CA ASP A 117 21.33 8.01 -2.40
C ASP A 117 21.15 6.76 -3.25
N VAL A 118 21.86 6.68 -4.38
CA VAL A 118 21.82 5.52 -5.28
C VAL A 118 23.20 4.88 -5.34
N ILE A 119 23.33 3.58 -5.03
CA ILE A 119 24.60 2.84 -5.11
C ILE A 119 24.59 1.90 -6.31
N ILE A 120 25.59 2.05 -7.20
CA ILE A 120 25.76 1.21 -8.38
C ILE A 120 27.25 0.95 -8.59
N LYS A 121 27.68 -0.32 -8.77
CA LYS A 121 29.10 -0.67 -8.96
C LYS A 121 29.71 -0.05 -10.22
N ASP A 122 29.08 -0.30 -11.36
CA ASP A 122 29.60 0.05 -12.69
C ASP A 122 28.45 0.60 -13.57
N PRO A 123 27.90 1.79 -13.27
CA PRO A 123 26.77 2.32 -14.03
C PRO A 123 27.18 2.64 -15.48
N SER A 124 26.32 2.32 -16.44
CA SER A 124 26.53 2.72 -17.83
C SER A 124 26.50 4.26 -17.95
N PRO A 125 27.18 4.87 -18.96
CA PRO A 125 27.07 6.30 -19.20
C PRO A 125 25.64 6.78 -19.45
N LYS A 126 24.76 5.89 -19.96
CA LYS A 126 23.33 6.18 -20.12
C LYS A 126 22.63 6.27 -18.76
N THR A 127 22.94 5.36 -17.85
CA THR A 127 22.42 5.33 -16.48
C THR A 127 22.80 6.58 -15.71
N VAL A 128 24.09 6.96 -15.76
CA VAL A 128 24.59 8.18 -15.10
C VAL A 128 23.83 9.42 -15.59
N ARG A 129 23.77 9.62 -16.91
CA ARG A 129 23.04 10.76 -17.49
C ARG A 129 21.54 10.74 -17.15
N GLY A 130 20.93 9.56 -17.11
CA GLY A 130 19.51 9.44 -16.76
C GLY A 130 19.23 9.85 -15.31
N ILE A 131 20.10 9.46 -14.37
CA ILE A 131 19.99 9.87 -12.96
C ILE A 131 20.25 11.37 -12.81
N GLU A 132 21.28 11.91 -13.49
CA GLU A 132 21.59 13.35 -13.46
C GLU A 132 20.44 14.20 -14.03
N GLN A 133 19.83 13.75 -15.13
CA GLN A 133 18.67 14.41 -15.71
C GLN A 133 17.49 14.36 -14.75
N LEU A 134 17.18 13.20 -14.16
CA LEU A 134 16.10 13.06 -13.19
C LEU A 134 16.32 13.97 -11.97
N ASN A 135 17.56 14.08 -11.49
CA ASN A 135 17.91 14.98 -10.39
C ASN A 135 17.74 16.47 -10.73
N GLN A 136 17.82 16.84 -12.01
CA GLN A 136 17.57 18.22 -12.46
C GLN A 136 16.08 18.50 -12.69
N GLU A 137 15.29 17.45 -12.94
CA GLU A 137 13.84 17.53 -13.14
C GLU A 137 13.09 17.75 -11.81
N LEU A 138 13.63 17.24 -10.69
CA LEU A 138 12.95 17.25 -9.39
C LEU A 138 13.44 18.40 -8.49
N GLU A 139 12.51 19.21 -8.00
CA GLU A 139 12.84 20.37 -7.16
C GLU A 139 12.93 20.02 -5.66
N GLN A 140 12.07 19.12 -5.18
CA GLN A 140 11.94 18.80 -3.75
C GLN A 140 12.93 17.74 -3.26
N LEU A 141 13.51 16.97 -4.19
CA LEU A 141 14.29 15.77 -3.92
C LEU A 141 15.69 15.86 -4.55
N THR A 142 16.73 15.59 -3.77
CA THR A 142 18.10 15.45 -4.28
C THR A 142 18.50 13.99 -4.44
N ILE A 143 18.95 13.62 -5.62
CA ILE A 143 19.49 12.30 -5.94
C ILE A 143 21.02 12.37 -6.02
N GLN A 144 21.70 11.51 -5.25
CA GLN A 144 23.15 11.40 -5.30
C GLN A 144 23.60 9.97 -5.67
N LEU A 145 24.34 9.87 -6.78
CA LEU A 145 24.89 8.61 -7.27
C LEU A 145 26.27 8.30 -6.64
N HIS A 146 26.39 7.10 -6.09
CA HIS A 146 27.62 6.51 -5.55
C HIS A 146 28.06 5.34 -6.42
N GLN A 147 29.18 5.53 -7.13
CA GLN A 147 29.75 4.49 -8.01
C GLN A 147 30.62 3.51 -7.20
N LYS A 148 29.99 2.59 -6.47
CA LYS A 148 30.63 1.65 -5.54
C LYS A 148 29.97 0.28 -5.59
N ASP A 149 30.72 -0.77 -5.25
CA ASP A 149 30.19 -2.14 -5.19
C ASP A 149 29.38 -2.37 -3.91
N PRO A 150 28.05 -2.53 -3.97
CA PRO A 150 27.23 -2.73 -2.79
C PRO A 150 27.45 -4.11 -2.14
N LEU A 151 28.18 -5.04 -2.78
CA LEU A 151 28.56 -6.31 -2.15
C LEU A 151 29.77 -6.18 -1.22
N LEU A 152 30.43 -5.02 -1.18
CA LEU A 152 31.51 -4.75 -0.24
C LEU A 152 30.93 -4.22 1.09
N PRO A 153 31.24 -4.85 2.25
CA PRO A 153 30.75 -4.39 3.54
C PRO A 153 31.05 -2.91 3.82
N ASP A 154 32.26 -2.44 3.48
CA ASP A 154 32.66 -1.04 3.68
C ASP A 154 31.78 -0.06 2.90
N THR A 155 31.35 -0.43 1.69
CA THR A 155 30.45 0.43 0.89
C THR A 155 29.10 0.60 1.58
N ILE A 156 28.57 -0.49 2.15
CA ILE A 156 27.33 -0.46 2.92
C ILE A 156 27.51 0.35 4.21
N LEU A 157 28.60 0.17 4.95
CA LEU A 157 28.85 0.93 6.17
C LEU A 157 28.95 2.45 5.91
N GLU A 158 29.66 2.84 4.84
CA GLU A 158 29.81 4.24 4.44
C GLU A 158 28.48 4.89 4.04
N SER A 159 27.50 4.12 3.56
CA SER A 159 26.17 4.63 3.21
C SER A 159 25.30 4.91 4.44
N LYS A 160 25.77 4.55 5.65
CA LYS A 160 25.08 4.74 6.94
C LYS A 160 23.64 4.21 6.90
N PRO A 161 23.44 2.91 6.65
CA PRO A 161 22.13 2.35 6.34
C PRO A 161 21.13 2.53 7.48
N GLY A 162 21.57 2.57 8.75
CA GLY A 162 20.69 2.85 9.89
C GLY A 162 20.10 4.26 9.97
N THR A 163 20.70 5.21 9.25
CA THR A 163 20.19 6.59 9.17
C THR A 163 19.15 6.79 8.07
N ARG A 164 18.84 5.73 7.32
CA ARG A 164 17.87 5.77 6.21
C ARG A 164 16.48 5.45 6.73
N ASP A 165 15.49 6.14 6.17
CA ASP A 165 14.08 5.83 6.39
C ASP A 165 13.76 4.50 5.69
N ASN A 166 14.05 4.39 4.39
CA ASN A 166 14.02 3.12 3.69
C ASN A 166 15.29 2.82 2.85
N ILE A 167 15.52 1.53 2.64
CA ILE A 167 16.53 0.98 1.75
C ILE A 167 15.80 0.15 0.71
N ILE A 168 15.87 0.54 -0.57
CA ILE A 168 15.20 -0.13 -1.67
C ILE A 168 16.24 -0.84 -2.53
N ILE A 169 16.16 -2.16 -2.63
CA ILE A 169 17.01 -2.94 -3.53
C ILE A 169 16.27 -3.14 -4.85
N ILE A 170 16.82 -2.52 -5.89
CA ILE A 170 16.38 -2.69 -7.27
C ILE A 170 17.38 -3.61 -7.95
N GLY A 171 16.94 -4.80 -8.36
CA GLY A 171 17.75 -5.69 -9.18
C GLY A 171 18.36 -4.92 -10.37
N GLY A 172 19.64 -5.18 -10.66
CA GLY A 172 20.33 -4.52 -11.76
C GLY A 172 19.83 -4.99 -13.13
N GLU A 173 20.58 -4.63 -14.17
CA GLU A 173 20.30 -5.06 -15.55
C GLU A 173 20.73 -6.52 -15.82
N GLN A 174 20.69 -7.41 -14.81
CA GLN A 174 21.00 -8.82 -15.04
C GLN A 174 19.92 -9.44 -15.95
N ALA A 175 20.35 -10.04 -17.06
CA ALA A 175 19.45 -10.69 -18.02
C ALA A 175 18.82 -12.00 -17.49
N ASP A 176 19.42 -12.59 -16.47
CA ASP A 176 19.02 -13.88 -15.90
C ASP A 176 18.30 -13.69 -14.55
N PRO A 177 17.00 -13.99 -14.47
CA PRO A 177 16.21 -13.83 -13.25
C PRO A 177 16.77 -14.58 -12.03
N GLU A 178 17.35 -15.77 -12.21
CA GLU A 178 17.91 -16.56 -11.10
C GLU A 178 19.14 -15.86 -10.50
N LYS A 179 20.00 -15.30 -11.37
CA LYS A 179 21.18 -14.54 -10.94
C LYS A 179 20.79 -13.21 -10.29
N ALA A 180 19.74 -12.56 -10.80
CA ALA A 180 19.20 -11.34 -10.20
C ALA A 180 18.68 -11.60 -8.78
N ASP A 181 17.93 -12.69 -8.58
CA ASP A 181 17.43 -13.08 -7.27
C ASP A 181 18.57 -13.46 -6.31
N ALA A 182 19.55 -14.26 -6.76
CA ALA A 182 20.70 -14.63 -5.94
C ALA A 182 21.51 -13.40 -5.50
N TYR A 183 21.71 -12.44 -6.40
CA TYR A 183 22.38 -11.16 -6.10
C TYR A 183 21.60 -10.35 -5.06
N THR A 184 20.28 -10.23 -5.24
CA THR A 184 19.39 -9.54 -4.29
C THR A 184 19.42 -10.20 -2.91
N ILE A 185 19.34 -11.53 -2.83
CA ILE A 185 19.40 -12.27 -1.55
C ILE A 185 20.76 -12.07 -0.87
N LEU A 186 21.86 -12.09 -1.62
CA LEU A 186 23.19 -11.82 -1.07
C LEU A 186 23.30 -10.41 -0.49
N LEU A 187 22.77 -9.39 -1.19
CA LEU A 187 22.71 -8.02 -0.70
C LEU A 187 21.86 -7.90 0.58
N LEU A 188 20.71 -8.56 0.63
CA LEU A 188 19.85 -8.60 1.82
C LEU A 188 20.58 -9.17 3.03
N LEU A 189 21.30 -10.28 2.84
CA LEU A 189 22.08 -10.92 3.90
C LEU A 189 23.19 -9.99 4.41
N LEU A 190 23.90 -9.32 3.49
CA LEU A 190 24.96 -8.37 3.84
C LEU A 190 24.42 -7.17 4.63
N LEU A 191 23.37 -6.53 4.12
CA LEU A 191 22.72 -5.39 4.77
C LEU A 191 22.24 -5.77 6.17
N ARG A 192 21.63 -6.95 6.34
CA ARG A 192 21.21 -7.40 7.65
C ARG A 192 22.39 -7.60 8.60
N GLY A 193 23.49 -8.21 8.13
CA GLY A 193 24.69 -8.36 8.93
C GLY A 193 25.16 -7.02 9.50
N VAL A 194 25.27 -6.02 8.62
CA VAL A 194 25.67 -4.66 9.00
C VAL A 194 24.65 -4.02 9.95
N LEU A 195 23.35 -4.09 9.64
CA LEU A 195 22.30 -3.47 10.47
C LEU A 195 22.21 -4.12 11.87
N ALA A 196 22.47 -5.42 11.98
CA ALA A 196 22.46 -6.15 13.25
C ALA A 196 23.65 -5.80 14.15
N GLU A 197 24.83 -5.60 13.57
CA GLU A 197 26.02 -5.14 14.30
C GLU A 197 25.84 -3.71 14.83
N HIS A 198 24.99 -2.91 14.18
CA HIS A 198 24.66 -1.53 14.52
C HIS A 198 23.21 -1.36 15.02
N ALA A 199 22.66 -2.36 15.73
CA ALA A 199 21.25 -2.42 16.11
C ALA A 199 20.70 -1.19 16.88
N GLN A 200 21.56 -0.44 17.59
CA GLN A 200 21.15 0.77 18.31
C GLN A 200 20.90 1.98 17.39
N GLU A 201 21.44 1.96 16.17
CA GLU A 201 21.36 3.06 15.20
C GLU A 201 20.32 2.78 14.10
N THR A 202 19.67 1.62 14.10
CA THR A 202 18.93 1.07 12.93
C THR A 202 17.46 0.77 13.21
N VAL A 203 16.92 1.30 14.32
CA VAL A 203 15.62 0.89 14.89
C VAL A 203 14.44 1.11 13.93
N ASN A 204 14.54 2.05 12.99
CA ASN A 204 13.42 2.46 12.14
C ASN A 204 13.61 2.21 10.62
N THR A 205 14.79 1.80 10.18
CA THR A 205 15.06 1.62 8.73
C THR A 205 14.28 0.44 8.17
N ARG A 206 13.49 0.68 7.13
CA ARG A 206 12.78 -0.38 6.39
C ARG A 206 13.59 -0.87 5.21
N LEU A 207 13.59 -2.17 4.97
CA LEU A 207 14.31 -2.79 3.87
C LEU A 207 13.31 -3.36 2.88
N ILE A 208 13.21 -2.71 1.71
CA ILE A 208 12.28 -3.02 0.64
C ILE A 208 13.03 -3.68 -0.50
N THR A 209 12.52 -4.82 -0.98
CA THR A 209 13.18 -5.55 -2.07
C THR A 209 12.18 -6.27 -2.95
N LYS A 210 12.56 -6.47 -4.22
CA LYS A 210 11.79 -7.28 -5.17
C LYS A 210 12.54 -8.57 -5.46
N VAL A 211 11.83 -9.69 -5.35
CA VAL A 211 12.29 -11.01 -5.77
C VAL A 211 11.34 -11.56 -6.82
N MET A 212 11.89 -12.21 -7.84
CA MET A 212 11.12 -12.73 -8.96
C MET A 212 10.52 -14.09 -8.63
N ASP A 213 11.32 -15.01 -8.09
CA ASP A 213 10.89 -16.38 -7.81
C ASP A 213 10.35 -16.58 -6.38
N SER A 214 9.16 -17.19 -6.32
CA SER A 214 8.54 -17.64 -5.08
C SER A 214 9.29 -18.76 -4.35
N SER A 215 10.16 -19.52 -5.04
CA SER A 215 10.99 -20.57 -4.44
C SER A 215 11.95 -20.01 -3.37
N ASN A 216 12.38 -18.76 -3.56
CA ASN A 216 13.27 -18.04 -2.66
C ASN A 216 12.58 -17.45 -1.42
N ARG A 217 11.26 -17.60 -1.31
CA ARG A 217 10.47 -17.03 -0.20
C ARG A 217 10.93 -17.52 1.17
N SER A 218 11.28 -18.81 1.30
CA SER A 218 11.70 -19.38 2.58
C SER A 218 13.05 -18.82 3.03
N LEU A 219 13.99 -18.63 2.10
CA LEU A 219 15.28 -18.00 2.35
C LEU A 219 15.08 -16.56 2.83
N ILE A 220 14.28 -15.76 2.11
CA ILE A 220 14.02 -14.36 2.47
C ILE A 220 13.26 -14.24 3.79
N ALA A 221 12.27 -15.09 4.04
CA ALA A 221 11.56 -15.11 5.31
C ALA A 221 12.49 -15.46 6.49
N GLN A 222 13.44 -16.38 6.30
CA GLN A 222 14.47 -16.68 7.30
C GLN A 222 15.46 -15.51 7.49
N THR A 223 15.68 -14.71 6.44
CA THR A 223 16.43 -13.46 6.55
C THR A 223 15.69 -12.36 7.32
N GLY A 224 14.46 -12.57 7.80
CA GLY A 224 13.77 -11.62 8.67
C GLY A 224 13.43 -10.28 7.99
N VAL A 225 13.57 -10.21 6.67
CA VAL A 225 13.14 -9.07 5.85
C VAL A 225 11.62 -9.02 5.90
N LYS A 226 11.09 -7.89 6.35
CA LYS A 226 9.66 -7.68 6.59
C LYS A 226 8.94 -7.24 5.32
N ASP A 227 9.61 -6.46 4.48
CA ASP A 227 8.99 -5.78 3.34
C ASP A 227 9.63 -6.27 2.03
N PHE A 228 9.14 -7.38 1.48
CA PHE A 228 9.60 -7.88 0.19
C PHE A 228 8.44 -8.23 -0.73
N ILE A 229 8.62 -7.95 -2.01
CA ILE A 229 7.62 -8.16 -3.05
C ILE A 229 8.04 -9.34 -3.92
N ILE A 230 7.21 -10.39 -3.96
CA ILE A 230 7.36 -11.50 -4.93
C ILE A 230 6.58 -11.16 -6.20
N SER A 231 7.27 -10.64 -7.21
CA SER A 231 6.60 -10.01 -8.34
C SER A 231 5.84 -10.96 -9.25
N ASN A 232 6.35 -12.16 -9.52
CA ASN A 232 5.68 -13.09 -10.45
C ASN A 232 4.34 -13.57 -9.89
N ARG A 233 4.26 -13.78 -8.57
CA ARG A 233 3.00 -14.16 -7.92
C ARG A 233 1.98 -13.02 -8.03
N PHE A 234 2.40 -11.79 -7.77
CA PHE A 234 1.52 -10.62 -7.87
C PHE A 234 0.93 -10.49 -9.27
N ILE A 235 1.77 -10.50 -10.30
CA ILE A 235 1.33 -10.41 -11.70
C ILE A 235 0.41 -11.58 -12.07
N SER A 236 0.74 -12.82 -11.67
CA SER A 236 -0.13 -13.97 -11.93
C SER A 236 -1.51 -13.85 -11.29
N MET A 237 -1.60 -13.26 -10.08
CA MET A 237 -2.90 -13.01 -9.42
C MET A 237 -3.70 -11.95 -10.18
N LEU A 238 -3.07 -10.85 -10.61
CA LEU A 238 -3.74 -9.83 -11.42
C LEU A 238 -4.26 -10.41 -12.73
N ILE A 239 -3.45 -11.19 -13.46
CA ILE A 239 -3.86 -11.84 -14.71
C ILE A 239 -5.00 -12.81 -14.48
N ALA A 240 -4.98 -13.59 -13.38
CA ALA A 240 -6.06 -14.49 -13.04
C ALA A 240 -7.37 -13.74 -12.81
N GLN A 241 -7.35 -12.65 -12.02
CA GLN A 241 -8.55 -11.83 -11.77
C GLN A 241 -9.07 -11.15 -13.04
N VAL A 242 -8.19 -10.58 -13.88
CA VAL A 242 -8.57 -10.00 -15.18
C VAL A 242 -9.10 -11.06 -16.16
N SER A 243 -8.61 -12.31 -16.06
CA SER A 243 -9.12 -13.42 -16.89
C SER A 243 -10.51 -13.87 -16.46
N GLU A 244 -10.85 -13.70 -15.19
CA GLU A 244 -12.16 -14.03 -14.62
C GLU A 244 -13.19 -12.92 -14.85
N GLU A 245 -12.80 -11.66 -14.62
CA GLU A 245 -13.61 -10.46 -14.83
C GLU A 245 -12.77 -9.38 -15.53
N PRO A 246 -12.92 -9.17 -16.86
CA PRO A 246 -12.10 -8.24 -17.63
C PRO A 246 -12.11 -6.80 -17.10
N ASP A 247 -13.21 -6.36 -16.50
CA ASP A 247 -13.36 -5.02 -15.92
C ASP A 247 -12.41 -4.77 -14.73
N MET A 248 -11.88 -5.83 -14.10
CA MET A 248 -10.83 -5.71 -13.07
C MET A 248 -9.58 -5.01 -13.59
N ARG A 249 -9.33 -5.03 -14.90
CA ARG A 249 -8.25 -4.25 -15.49
C ARG A 249 -8.42 -2.76 -15.21
N ASN A 250 -9.63 -2.24 -15.41
CA ASN A 250 -9.93 -0.82 -15.14
C ASN A 250 -9.81 -0.51 -13.65
N VAL A 251 -10.18 -1.48 -12.78
CA VAL A 251 -9.99 -1.33 -11.33
C VAL A 251 -8.52 -1.11 -11.00
N TYR A 252 -7.64 -1.96 -11.51
CA TYR A 252 -6.21 -1.87 -11.22
C TYR A 252 -5.54 -0.66 -11.88
N GLU A 253 -5.96 -0.30 -13.09
CA GLU A 253 -5.47 0.92 -13.74
C GLU A 253 -5.78 2.15 -12.89
N GLN A 254 -7.00 2.26 -12.33
CA GLN A 254 -7.36 3.35 -11.42
C GLN A 254 -6.64 3.28 -10.05
N LEU A 255 -6.49 2.09 -9.44
CA LEU A 255 -5.81 1.95 -8.15
C LEU A 255 -4.29 2.16 -8.21
N PHE A 256 -3.68 2.00 -9.38
CA PHE A 256 -2.25 2.22 -9.61
C PHE A 256 -1.95 3.56 -10.27
N ASP A 257 -2.98 4.35 -10.56
CA ASP A 257 -2.81 5.70 -11.04
C ASP A 257 -2.32 6.60 -9.90
N GLU A 258 -1.43 7.54 -10.24
CA GLU A 258 -1.01 8.59 -9.31
C GLU A 258 -2.17 9.54 -9.02
N ASP A 259 -3.05 9.74 -10.01
CA ASP A 259 -4.23 10.57 -9.90
C ASP A 259 -5.43 9.78 -9.35
N GLY A 260 -6.09 10.33 -8.32
CA GLY A 260 -7.36 9.83 -7.80
C GLY A 260 -7.22 8.98 -6.54
N SER A 261 -7.94 7.86 -6.47
CA SER A 261 -8.16 7.13 -5.22
C SER A 261 -7.17 5.99 -5.01
N GLN A 262 -6.42 6.06 -3.92
CA GLN A 262 -5.42 5.08 -3.53
C GLN A 262 -5.71 4.43 -2.18
N ILE A 263 -4.99 3.35 -1.88
CA ILE A 263 -5.11 2.64 -0.61
C ILE A 263 -4.08 3.20 0.38
N TYR A 264 -4.57 3.80 1.45
CA TYR A 264 -3.75 4.36 2.52
C TYR A 264 -3.86 3.56 3.81
N LEU A 265 -2.76 3.51 4.57
CA LEU A 265 -2.76 3.10 5.97
C LEU A 265 -2.69 4.36 6.82
N LYS A 266 -3.82 4.75 7.43
CA LYS A 266 -3.91 5.95 8.26
C LYS A 266 -4.03 5.58 9.73
N PRO A 267 -3.12 6.04 10.62
CA PRO A 267 -3.19 5.72 12.04
C PRO A 267 -4.44 6.34 12.67
N LEU A 268 -5.00 5.70 13.69
CA LEU A 268 -6.24 6.16 14.34
C LEU A 268 -6.09 7.55 14.98
N SER A 269 -4.86 7.95 15.32
CA SER A 269 -4.53 9.29 15.81
C SER A 269 -4.91 10.42 14.83
N VAL A 270 -5.09 10.13 13.54
CA VAL A 270 -5.53 11.15 12.56
C VAL A 270 -7.05 11.32 12.51
N TYR A 271 -7.80 10.44 13.19
CA TYR A 271 -9.27 10.48 13.27
C TYR A 271 -9.77 10.85 14.67
N PHE A 272 -8.97 10.58 15.71
CA PHE A 272 -9.35 10.73 17.11
C PHE A 272 -8.26 11.45 17.91
N ASP A 273 -8.65 12.49 18.66
CA ASP A 273 -7.81 13.11 19.70
C ASP A 273 -7.67 12.17 20.91
N ASP A 274 -8.82 11.75 21.45
CA ASP A 274 -8.92 10.80 22.55
C ASP A 274 -9.49 9.49 22.03
N MET A 275 -8.72 8.41 22.17
CA MET A 275 -9.14 7.09 21.73
C MET A 275 -10.35 6.58 22.53
N PRO A 276 -11.44 6.16 21.87
CA PRO A 276 -12.56 5.50 22.54
C PRO A 276 -12.14 4.18 23.20
N GLU A 277 -12.79 3.80 24.30
CA GLU A 277 -12.50 2.53 24.99
C GLU A 277 -12.73 1.29 24.10
N SER A 278 -13.66 1.40 23.16
CA SER A 278 -14.01 0.33 22.22
C SER A 278 -14.59 0.93 20.94
N LEU A 279 -14.16 0.39 19.80
CA LEU A 279 -14.66 0.76 18.48
C LEU A 279 -15.15 -0.50 17.76
N SER A 280 -16.35 -0.44 17.20
CA SER A 280 -16.77 -1.43 16.20
C SER A 280 -16.18 -1.11 14.83
N PHE A 281 -16.10 -2.10 13.94
CA PHE A 281 -15.70 -1.82 12.57
C PHE A 281 -16.69 -0.86 11.88
N ALA A 282 -17.98 -0.90 12.21
CA ALA A 282 -18.94 0.09 11.73
C ALA A 282 -18.60 1.52 12.19
N ASP A 283 -18.08 1.70 13.41
CA ASP A 283 -17.60 3.00 13.92
C ASP A 283 -16.37 3.48 13.13
N CYS A 284 -15.46 2.55 12.81
CA CYS A 284 -14.28 2.82 11.97
C CYS A 284 -14.68 3.23 10.54
N MET A 285 -15.69 2.59 9.97
CA MET A 285 -16.26 2.99 8.68
C MET A 285 -16.88 4.39 8.77
N ALA A 286 -17.64 4.67 9.83
CA ALA A 286 -18.32 5.95 9.98
C ALA A 286 -17.36 7.13 10.17
N ILE A 287 -16.26 6.94 10.91
CA ILE A 287 -15.27 8.00 11.11
C ILE A 287 -14.47 8.29 9.83
N ALA A 288 -14.15 7.26 9.05
CA ALA A 288 -13.51 7.41 7.74
C ALA A 288 -14.41 8.15 6.74
N LEU A 289 -15.72 7.84 6.72
CA LEU A 289 -16.69 8.55 5.88
C LEU A 289 -16.76 10.06 6.18
N LYS A 290 -16.46 10.50 7.40
CA LYS A 290 -16.42 11.95 7.72
C LYS A 290 -15.26 12.68 7.04
N ARG A 291 -14.26 11.95 6.55
CA ARG A 291 -13.16 12.45 5.74
C ARG A 291 -13.35 12.14 4.25
N ASP A 292 -14.55 11.73 3.85
CA ASP A 292 -14.85 11.22 2.51
C ASP A 292 -13.97 10.03 2.11
N GLU A 293 -13.75 9.09 3.03
CA GLU A 293 -12.92 7.90 2.80
C GLU A 293 -13.75 6.62 2.93
N ILE A 294 -13.37 5.57 2.19
CA ILE A 294 -13.99 4.25 2.32
C ILE A 294 -13.05 3.35 3.13
N CYS A 295 -13.45 3.00 4.36
CA CYS A 295 -12.71 2.08 5.21
C CYS A 295 -12.88 0.63 4.76
N LEU A 296 -11.82 0.05 4.21
CA LEU A 296 -11.77 -1.32 3.70
C LEU A 296 -11.49 -2.33 4.81
N SER A 297 -10.68 -1.93 5.79
CA SER A 297 -10.01 -2.85 6.69
C SER A 297 -9.34 -2.10 7.86
N ILE A 298 -8.87 -2.85 8.85
CA ILE A 298 -8.01 -2.34 9.93
C ILE A 298 -6.68 -3.10 9.97
N LYS A 299 -5.64 -2.44 10.48
CA LYS A 299 -4.36 -3.05 10.83
C LYS A 299 -4.05 -2.82 12.31
N ILE A 300 -3.90 -3.90 13.06
CA ILE A 300 -3.53 -3.87 14.48
C ILE A 300 -2.00 -3.86 14.61
N LYS A 301 -1.44 -2.79 15.16
CA LYS A 301 -0.01 -2.54 15.26
C LYS A 301 0.72 -3.59 16.09
N GLU A 302 0.13 -4.02 17.21
CA GLU A 302 0.72 -5.04 18.09
C GLU A 302 0.96 -6.38 17.36
N LEU A 303 0.16 -6.67 16.33
CA LEU A 303 0.22 -7.91 15.56
C LEU A 303 1.12 -7.81 14.32
N GLU A 304 1.78 -6.66 14.08
CA GLU A 304 2.57 -6.39 12.87
C GLU A 304 3.69 -7.42 12.61
N LEU A 305 4.23 -8.04 13.67
CA LEU A 305 5.29 -9.05 13.54
C LEU A 305 4.76 -10.49 13.50
N LYS A 306 3.44 -10.70 13.62
CA LYS A 306 2.81 -12.02 13.67
C LYS A 306 2.29 -12.40 12.30
N LYS A 307 3.08 -13.18 11.56
CA LYS A 307 2.72 -13.68 10.22
C LYS A 307 1.41 -14.48 10.20
N ASP A 308 1.18 -15.32 11.21
CA ASP A 308 -0.03 -16.14 11.29
C ASP A 308 -1.30 -15.30 11.57
N GLU A 309 -1.12 -14.07 12.05
CA GLU A 309 -2.17 -13.05 12.22
C GLU A 309 -2.20 -12.07 11.03
N ASN A 310 -1.66 -12.47 9.88
CA ASN A 310 -1.59 -11.66 8.67
C ASN A 310 -0.95 -10.28 8.91
N PHE A 311 0.09 -10.23 9.76
CA PHE A 311 0.78 -8.98 10.14
C PHE A 311 -0.18 -7.92 10.72
N GLY A 312 -1.25 -8.37 11.37
CA GLY A 312 -2.27 -7.53 12.00
C GLY A 312 -3.34 -6.99 11.05
N VAL A 313 -3.25 -7.26 9.75
CA VAL A 313 -4.23 -6.82 8.75
C VAL A 313 -5.46 -7.72 8.78
N GLN A 314 -6.61 -7.13 9.09
CA GLN A 314 -7.92 -7.80 9.04
C GLN A 314 -8.73 -7.18 7.90
N LEU A 315 -8.82 -7.91 6.78
CA LEU A 315 -9.62 -7.51 5.61
C LEU A 315 -11.10 -7.79 5.86
N VAL A 316 -11.96 -6.85 5.46
CA VAL A 316 -13.42 -6.96 5.56
C VAL A 316 -13.89 -7.52 6.93
N PRO A 317 -13.56 -6.87 8.07
CA PRO A 317 -14.05 -7.34 9.35
C PRO A 317 -15.58 -7.35 9.43
N ASP A 318 -16.13 -8.20 10.29
CA ASP A 318 -17.55 -8.12 10.66
C ASP A 318 -17.83 -6.71 11.21
N LYS A 319 -18.81 -6.02 10.62
CA LYS A 319 -19.20 -4.64 10.95
C LYS A 319 -19.56 -4.46 12.43
N LYS A 320 -19.98 -5.52 13.11
CA LYS A 320 -20.31 -5.52 14.55
C LYS A 320 -19.14 -5.88 15.45
N LYS A 321 -18.04 -6.40 14.89
CA LYS A 321 -16.86 -6.79 15.68
C LYS A 321 -16.27 -5.55 16.33
N THR A 322 -16.05 -5.64 17.64
CA THR A 322 -15.50 -4.58 18.46
C THR A 322 -14.03 -4.83 18.79
N TYR A 323 -13.30 -3.74 18.95
CA TYR A 323 -11.87 -3.71 19.13
C TYR A 323 -11.50 -2.71 20.22
N GLN A 324 -10.44 -3.04 20.97
CA GLN A 324 -9.72 -2.08 21.80
C GLN A 324 -8.51 -1.63 21.00
N LEU A 325 -8.64 -0.49 20.32
CA LEU A 325 -7.61 0.05 19.43
C LEU A 325 -6.85 1.18 20.12
N ASN A 326 -5.62 1.42 19.68
CA ASN A 326 -4.79 2.55 20.09
C ASN A 326 -4.48 3.46 18.88
N GLY A 327 -3.85 4.60 19.13
CA GLY A 327 -3.57 5.60 18.09
C GLY A 327 -2.64 5.14 16.97
N ASP A 328 -1.82 4.11 17.20
CA ASP A 328 -0.88 3.56 16.19
C ASP A 328 -1.52 2.43 15.34
N ASP A 329 -2.66 1.89 15.76
CA ASP A 329 -3.45 1.01 14.90
C ASP A 329 -3.98 1.83 13.71
N CYS A 330 -4.09 1.21 12.54
CA CYS A 330 -4.42 1.93 11.32
C CYS A 330 -5.76 1.49 10.74
N LEU A 331 -6.49 2.43 10.15
CA LEU A 331 -7.51 2.13 9.15
C LEU A 331 -6.82 1.96 7.80
N ILE A 332 -7.22 0.93 7.05
CA ILE A 332 -6.87 0.77 5.65
C ILE A 332 -8.03 1.33 4.85
N VAL A 333 -7.81 2.48 4.22
CA VAL A 333 -8.86 3.26 3.57
C VAL A 333 -8.55 3.44 2.10
N LEU A 334 -9.61 3.56 1.30
CA LEU A 334 -9.55 4.11 -0.03
C LEU A 334 -9.87 5.60 0.06
N ALA A 335 -8.92 6.44 -0.32
CA ALA A 335 -9.00 7.89 -0.19
C ALA A 335 -8.33 8.54 -1.41
N GLU A 336 -8.69 9.80 -1.71
CA GLU A 336 -7.89 10.63 -2.60
C GLU A 336 -6.77 11.30 -1.80
N ASP A 337 -5.68 11.69 -2.48
CA ASP A 337 -4.49 12.22 -1.83
C ASP A 337 -4.79 13.40 -0.89
N GLU A 338 -4.10 13.44 0.25
CA GLU A 338 -4.35 14.40 1.34
C GLU A 338 -3.45 15.65 1.30
N ALA A 339 -2.65 15.80 0.23
CA ALA A 339 -1.67 16.87 0.06
C ALA A 339 -2.20 18.28 0.45
#